data_AF-A0A914M9Y8-F1
#
_entry.id   AF-A0A914M9Y8-F1
#
_cell.length_a   1.000
_cell.length_b   1.000
_cell.length_c   1.000
_cell.angle_alpha   90.00
_cell.angle_beta   90.00
_cell.angle_gamma   90.00
#
_symmetry.space_group_name_H-M   'P 1'
#
loop_
_entity.id
_entity.type
_entity.pdbx_description
1 polymer ?
#
loop_
_entity_poly.entity_id
_entity_poly.type
_entity_poly.pdbx_seq_one_letter_code
_entity_poly.pdbx_strand_id
1 'polypeptide(L)'
;MANLMIRRNQEMTLRQGILKLTGEFHKEQMDYKEKCRSRIKNYLKISGLHMTEEEMDESIEGGNLFNTVSLMTAEKDKKLLFEDVKSRHEDIIKLEGSIRELHEMFQDLTMLVESQGEMADHIETNVISAKGLAFKALDNVKGAEAAKRRNIKLKIALTMCIVVGIIFIFFMGTTVFCVYFPFVCR
;
A
#
# COMPACT_ATOMS: atom_id res chain seq x y z
N MET A 1 -14.24 -7.87 11.42
CA MET A 1 -13.93 -8.21 10.01
C MET A 1 -13.20 -7.07 9.29
N ALA A 2 -13.73 -5.85 9.27
CA ALA A 2 -13.10 -4.69 8.60
C ALA A 2 -11.67 -4.37 9.06
N ASN A 3 -11.39 -4.36 10.38
CA ASN A 3 -10.03 -4.10 10.90
C ASN A 3 -8.98 -5.13 10.45
N LEU A 4 -9.36 -6.38 10.23
CA LEU A 4 -8.44 -7.42 9.77
C LEU A 4 -8.07 -7.23 8.30
N MET A 5 -9.02 -6.79 7.47
CA MET A 5 -8.78 -6.49 6.05
C MET A 5 -7.90 -5.25 5.89
N ILE A 6 -8.17 -4.19 6.67
CA ILE A 6 -7.34 -2.97 6.66
C ILE A 6 -5.89 -3.31 7.05
N ARG A 7 -5.71 -4.08 8.13
CA ARG A 7 -4.38 -4.50 8.59
C ARG A 7 -3.64 -5.32 7.53
N ARG A 8 -4.31 -6.28 6.88
CA ARG A 8 -3.72 -7.07 5.78
C ARG A 8 -3.29 -6.22 4.59
N ASN A 9 -4.10 -5.25 4.18
CA ASN A 9 -3.75 -4.35 3.07
C ASN A 9 -2.54 -3.46 3.40
N GLN A 10 -2.47 -2.98 4.65
CA GLN A 10 -1.32 -2.22 5.14
C GLN A 10 -0.05 -3.08 5.16
N GLU A 11 -0.14 -4.33 5.63
CA GLU A 11 0.98 -5.28 5.62
C GLU A 11 1.49 -5.55 4.20
N MET A 12 0.59 -5.75 3.22
CA MET A 12 0.97 -5.97 1.83
C MET A 12 1.64 -4.74 1.20
N THR A 13 1.06 -3.57 1.40
CA THR A 13 1.61 -2.30 0.88
C THR A 13 3.01 -2.05 1.45
N LEU A 14 3.19 -2.30 2.74
CA LEU A 14 4.49 -2.17 3.40
C LEU A 14 5.52 -3.15 2.83
N ARG A 15 5.14 -4.42 2.63
CA ARG A 15 6.03 -5.44 2.05
C ARG A 15 6.48 -5.10 0.63
N GLN A 16 5.58 -4.62 -0.23
CA GLN A 16 5.93 -4.16 -1.57
C GLN A 16 6.87 -2.94 -1.52
N GLY A 17 6.63 -2.02 -0.58
CA GLY A 17 7.51 -0.87 -0.35
C GLY A 17 8.91 -1.29 0.09
N ILE A 18 9.03 -2.25 1.01
CA ILE A 18 10.31 -2.80 1.45
C ILE A 18 11.03 -3.48 0.28
N LEU A 19 10.35 -4.33 -0.51
CA LEU A 19 10.96 -4.97 -1.69
C LEU A 19 11.54 -3.94 -2.68
N LYS A 20 10.79 -2.86 -2.94
CA LYS A 20 11.25 -1.78 -3.80
C LYS A 20 12.50 -1.09 -3.24
N LEU A 21 12.47 -0.70 -1.96
CA LEU A 21 13.60 -0.03 -1.30
C LEU A 21 14.84 -0.93 -1.24
N THR A 22 14.65 -2.22 -0.97
CA THR A 22 15.71 -3.24 -0.97
C THR A 22 16.36 -3.35 -2.35
N GLY A 23 15.57 -3.35 -3.43
CA GLY A 23 16.09 -3.35 -4.80
C GLY A 23 16.87 -2.07 -5.14
N GLU A 24 16.38 -0.90 -4.75
CA GLU A 24 17.08 0.38 -4.95
C GLU A 24 18.41 0.42 -4.16
N PHE A 25 18.41 -0.06 -2.91
CA PHE A 25 19.61 -0.12 -2.09
C PHE A 25 20.64 -1.13 -2.63
N HIS A 26 20.19 -2.30 -3.11
CA HIS A 26 21.07 -3.27 -3.77
C HIS A 26 21.76 -2.66 -5.00
N LYS A 27 21.03 -1.90 -5.81
CA LYS A 27 21.58 -1.21 -6.97
C LYS A 27 22.68 -0.22 -6.56
N GLU A 28 22.43 0.62 -5.55
CA GLU A 28 23.43 1.57 -5.06
C GLU A 28 24.67 0.87 -4.50
N GLN A 29 24.49 -0.27 -3.81
CA GLN A 29 25.60 -1.10 -3.34
C GLN A 29 26.43 -1.65 -4.51
N MET A 30 25.79 -2.14 -5.57
CA MET A 30 26.51 -2.61 -6.77
C MET A 30 27.29 -1.48 -7.45
N ASP A 31 26.69 -0.31 -7.59
CA ASP A 31 27.35 0.88 -8.15
C ASP A 31 28.55 1.30 -7.30
N TYR A 32 28.45 1.21 -5.96
CA TYR A 32 29.56 1.49 -5.05
C TYR A 32 30.68 0.43 -5.15
N LYS A 33 30.33 -0.86 -5.29
CA LYS A 33 31.28 -1.95 -5.53
C LYS A 33 32.10 -1.68 -6.79
N GLU A 34 31.43 -1.33 -7.89
CA GLU A 34 32.07 -1.05 -9.18
C GLU A 34 33.00 0.16 -9.10
N LYS A 35 32.58 1.25 -8.43
CA LYS A 35 33.44 2.42 -8.18
C LYS A 35 34.70 2.06 -7.40
N CYS A 36 34.59 1.22 -6.37
CA CYS A 36 35.75 0.76 -5.60
C CYS A 36 36.68 -0.10 -6.47
N ARG A 37 36.14 -1.05 -7.25
CA ARG A 37 36.91 -1.87 -8.19
C ARG A 37 37.66 -1.01 -9.21
N SER A 38 37.00 -0.02 -9.80
CA SER A 38 37.59 0.92 -10.75
C SER A 38 38.77 1.69 -10.16
N ARG A 39 38.65 2.18 -8.92
CA ARG A 39 39.76 2.86 -8.22
C ARG A 39 40.95 1.95 -7.98
N ILE A 40 40.70 0.72 -7.55
CA ILE A 40 41.77 -0.28 -7.35
C ILE A 40 42.46 -0.58 -8.68
N LYS A 41 41.70 -0.79 -9.77
CA LYS A 41 42.28 -0.99 -11.11
C LYS A 41 43.17 0.17 -11.54
N ASN A 42 42.71 1.40 -11.35
CA ASN A 42 43.48 2.60 -11.70
C ASN A 42 44.79 2.68 -10.90
N TYR A 43 44.76 2.34 -9.61
CA TYR A 43 45.98 2.28 -8.79
C TYR A 43 46.98 1.25 -9.30
N LEU A 44 46.52 0.03 -9.62
CA LEU A 44 47.39 -1.06 -10.09
C LEU A 44 48.04 -0.70 -11.44
N LYS A 45 47.28 -0.04 -12.33
CA LYS A 45 47.81 0.52 -13.59
C LYS A 45 48.89 1.59 -13.36
N ILE A 46 48.68 2.52 -12.41
CA ILE A 46 49.65 3.59 -12.09
C ILE A 46 50.91 3.03 -11.42
N SER A 47 50.77 1.98 -10.62
CA SER A 47 51.88 1.36 -9.87
C SER A 47 52.84 0.56 -10.75
N GLY A 48 52.53 0.37 -12.04
CA GLY A 48 53.38 -0.34 -13.00
C GLY A 48 53.32 -1.87 -12.88
N LEU A 49 52.28 -2.40 -12.23
CA LEU A 49 52.02 -3.85 -12.22
C LEU A 49 51.58 -4.25 -13.63
N HIS A 50 52.45 -4.98 -14.34
CA HIS A 50 52.14 -5.66 -15.60
C HIS A 50 51.26 -6.89 -15.32
N MET A 51 50.08 -6.67 -14.77
CA MET A 51 49.05 -7.70 -14.62
C MET A 51 47.99 -7.46 -15.70
N THR A 52 47.54 -8.53 -16.32
CA THR A 52 46.42 -8.47 -17.25
C THR A 52 45.13 -8.07 -16.49
N GLU A 53 44.15 -7.48 -17.18
CA GLU A 53 42.90 -7.06 -16.50
C GLU A 53 42.16 -8.25 -15.86
N GLU A 54 42.32 -9.45 -16.42
CA GLU A 54 41.74 -10.70 -15.91
C GLU A 54 42.41 -11.14 -14.60
N GLU A 55 43.74 -11.20 -14.56
CA GLU A 55 44.47 -11.51 -13.31
C GLU A 55 44.17 -10.47 -12.22
N MET A 56 43.98 -9.21 -12.62
CA MET A 56 43.66 -8.09 -11.72
C MET A 56 42.30 -8.27 -11.06
N ASP A 57 41.31 -8.66 -11.85
CA ASP A 57 39.97 -8.96 -11.36
C ASP A 57 39.95 -10.18 -10.45
N GLU A 58 40.68 -11.23 -10.82
CA GLU A 58 40.79 -12.45 -10.02
C GLU A 58 41.50 -12.19 -8.68
N SER A 59 42.47 -11.28 -8.64
CA SER A 59 43.15 -10.87 -7.41
C SER A 59 42.28 -10.01 -6.49
N ILE A 60 41.41 -9.17 -7.06
CA ILE A 60 40.45 -8.34 -6.31
C ILE A 60 39.34 -9.22 -5.72
N GLU A 61 38.80 -10.17 -6.50
CA GLU A 61 37.73 -11.08 -6.08
C GLU A 61 38.24 -12.20 -5.16
N GLY A 62 39.45 -12.72 -5.42
CA GLY A 62 40.06 -13.80 -4.65
C GLY A 62 40.72 -13.36 -3.33
N GLY A 63 40.71 -12.07 -3.00
CA GLY A 63 41.26 -11.54 -1.74
C GLY A 63 42.79 -11.58 -1.61
N ASN A 64 43.51 -12.01 -2.66
CA ASN A 64 44.97 -12.15 -2.65
C ASN A 64 45.71 -10.88 -3.08
N LEU A 65 44.98 -9.80 -3.40
CA LEU A 65 45.53 -8.51 -3.84
C LEU A 65 46.65 -7.99 -2.91
N PHE A 66 46.50 -8.16 -1.60
CA PHE A 66 47.46 -7.65 -0.62
C PHE A 66 48.82 -8.34 -0.69
N ASN A 67 48.85 -9.65 -0.99
CA ASN A 67 50.09 -10.42 -1.10
C ASN A 67 50.90 -9.99 -2.33
N THR A 68 50.22 -9.69 -3.43
CA THR A 68 50.83 -9.26 -4.69
C THR A 68 51.36 -7.82 -4.60
N VAL A 69 50.62 -6.93 -3.92
CA VAL A 69 50.96 -5.50 -3.86
C VAL A 69 51.95 -5.17 -2.74
N SER A 70 51.89 -5.85 -1.59
CA SER A 70 52.77 -5.57 -0.43
C SER A 70 54.25 -5.82 -0.71
N LEU A 71 54.59 -6.63 -1.71
CA LEU A 71 55.97 -6.96 -2.09
C LEU A 71 56.65 -5.85 -2.92
N MET A 72 55.89 -4.91 -3.50
CA MET A 72 56.41 -3.86 -4.41
C MET A 72 56.41 -2.44 -3.82
N THR A 73 55.80 -2.22 -2.66
CA THR A 73 55.68 -0.90 -1.99
C THR A 73 56.95 -0.43 -1.26
N ALA A 74 58.15 -0.85 -1.69
CA ALA A 74 59.42 -0.43 -1.09
C ALA A 74 59.71 1.09 -1.24
N GLU A 75 59.01 1.78 -2.14
CA GLU A 75 59.11 3.23 -2.32
C GLU A 75 58.11 3.99 -1.43
N LYS A 76 58.60 4.95 -0.64
CA LYS A 76 57.79 5.77 0.28
C LYS A 76 56.58 6.44 -0.39
N ASP A 77 56.70 6.79 -1.67
CA ASP A 77 55.66 7.52 -2.42
C ASP A 77 54.44 6.64 -2.74
N LYS A 78 54.57 5.31 -2.71
CA LYS A 78 53.47 4.36 -3.00
C LYS A 78 52.69 3.92 -1.76
N LYS A 79 53.15 4.29 -0.55
CA LYS A 79 52.54 3.87 0.72
C LYS A 79 51.13 4.44 0.94
N LEU A 80 50.92 5.72 0.66
CA LEU A 80 49.61 6.38 0.83
C LEU A 80 48.56 5.78 -0.09
N LEU A 81 48.93 5.49 -1.33
CA LEU A 81 48.05 4.88 -2.31
C LEU A 81 47.73 3.42 -1.98
N PHE A 82 48.69 2.69 -1.41
CA PHE A 82 48.46 1.35 -0.88
C PHE A 82 47.47 1.32 0.29
N GLU A 83 47.56 2.29 1.20
CA GLU A 83 46.60 2.43 2.31
C GLU A 83 45.18 2.73 1.79
N ASP A 84 45.03 3.54 0.74
CA ASP A 84 43.74 3.78 0.09
C ASP A 84 43.17 2.49 -0.54
N VAL A 85 43.98 1.75 -1.29
CA VAL A 85 43.57 0.47 -1.90
C VAL A 85 43.16 -0.55 -0.85
N LYS A 86 43.92 -0.65 0.26
CA LYS A 86 43.57 -1.50 1.40
C LYS A 86 42.21 -1.11 1.97
N SER A 87 41.98 0.19 2.21
CA SER A 87 40.69 0.70 2.70
C SER A 87 39.55 0.38 1.74
N ARG A 88 39.75 0.56 0.42
CA ARG A 88 38.74 0.22 -0.59
C ARG A 88 38.44 -1.28 -0.62
N HIS A 89 39.44 -2.14 -0.44
CA HIS A 89 39.25 -3.59 -0.39
C HIS A 89 38.46 -4.01 0.85
N GLU A 90 38.77 -3.44 2.01
CA GLU A 90 37.98 -3.64 3.23
C GLU A 90 36.52 -3.17 3.07
N ASP A 91 36.30 -2.07 2.35
CA ASP A 91 34.95 -1.59 2.02
C ASP A 91 34.21 -2.58 1.09
N ILE A 92 34.90 -3.19 0.11
CA ILE A 92 34.32 -4.23 -0.76
C ILE A 92 33.91 -5.46 0.06
N ILE A 93 34.76 -5.93 0.98
CA ILE A 93 34.44 -7.10 1.83
C ILE A 93 33.19 -6.83 2.68
N LYS A 94 33.10 -5.65 3.31
CA LYS A 94 31.92 -5.26 4.10
C LYS A 94 30.66 -5.21 3.23
N LEU A 95 30.79 -4.65 2.04
CA LEU A 95 29.71 -4.53 1.06
C LEU A 95 29.20 -5.89 0.60
N GLU A 96 30.09 -6.87 0.38
CA GLU A 96 29.70 -8.24 0.04
C GLU A 96 28.91 -8.92 1.16
N GLY A 97 29.30 -8.67 2.43
CA GLY A 97 28.52 -9.08 3.59
C GLY A 97 27.11 -8.46 3.57
N SER A 98 27.02 -7.14 3.37
CA SER A 98 25.72 -6.45 3.32
C SER A 98 24.85 -6.88 2.13
N ILE A 99 25.44 -7.18 0.96
CA ILE A 99 24.72 -7.72 -0.21
C ILE A 99 24.17 -9.12 0.11
N ARG A 100 24.93 -9.94 0.83
CA ARG A 100 24.50 -11.29 1.24
C ARG A 100 23.31 -11.22 2.20
N GLU A 101 23.39 -10.39 3.23
CA GLU A 101 22.28 -10.17 4.18
C GLU A 101 21.03 -9.65 3.46
N LEU A 102 21.22 -8.75 2.50
CA LEU A 102 20.13 -8.22 1.69
C LEU A 102 19.51 -9.29 0.79
N HIS A 103 20.32 -10.19 0.23
CA HIS A 103 19.84 -11.32 -0.57
C HIS A 103 18.97 -12.27 0.26
N GLU A 104 19.40 -12.59 1.48
CA GLU A 104 18.63 -13.41 2.43
C GLU A 104 17.28 -12.75 2.75
N MET A 105 17.30 -11.44 3.05
CA MET A 105 16.07 -10.66 3.28
C MET A 105 15.15 -10.63 2.04
N PHE A 106 15.73 -10.48 0.85
CA PHE A 106 14.97 -10.46 -0.40
C PHE A 106 14.32 -11.81 -0.69
N GLN A 107 15.02 -12.91 -0.44
CA GLN A 107 14.50 -14.27 -0.60
C GLN A 107 13.31 -14.53 0.34
N ASP A 108 13.43 -14.13 1.61
CA ASP A 108 12.35 -14.24 2.59
C ASP A 108 11.13 -13.40 2.21
N LEU A 109 11.34 -12.15 1.78
CA LEU A 109 10.27 -11.27 1.35
C LEU A 109 9.57 -11.77 0.08
N THR A 110 10.34 -12.36 -0.85
CA THR A 110 9.80 -12.91 -2.10
C THR A 110 8.91 -14.13 -1.81
N MET A 111 9.36 -15.07 -0.96
CA MET A 111 8.52 -16.20 -0.52
C MET A 111 7.24 -15.72 0.17
N LEU A 112 7.34 -14.68 0.99
CA LEU A 112 6.20 -14.08 1.67
C LEU A 112 5.21 -13.37 0.73
N VAL A 113 5.66 -12.84 -0.42
CA VAL A 113 4.80 -12.18 -1.41
C VAL A 113 4.22 -13.17 -2.42
N GLU A 114 4.94 -14.22 -2.83
CA GLU A 114 4.42 -15.29 -3.68
C GLU A 114 3.27 -16.05 -3.00
N SER A 115 3.37 -16.27 -1.69
CA SER A 115 2.27 -16.80 -0.86
C SER A 115 1.03 -15.91 -0.80
N GLN A 116 1.11 -14.62 -1.18
CA GLN A 116 0.02 -13.64 -1.09
C GLN A 116 -0.73 -13.44 -2.42
N GLY A 117 -0.47 -14.24 -3.46
CA GLY A 117 -1.12 -14.14 -4.78
C GLY A 117 -2.65 -14.17 -4.77
N GLU A 118 -3.29 -14.66 -3.70
CA GLU A 118 -4.75 -14.64 -3.53
C GLU A 118 -5.32 -13.31 -2.99
N MET A 119 -4.50 -12.40 -2.45
CA MET A 119 -4.99 -11.26 -1.66
C MET A 119 -5.10 -9.92 -2.41
N ALA A 120 -4.45 -9.77 -3.57
CA ALA A 120 -4.70 -8.63 -4.46
C ALA A 120 -6.16 -8.62 -4.95
N ASP A 121 -6.72 -9.80 -5.23
CA ASP A 121 -8.13 -10.02 -5.58
C ASP A 121 -9.09 -9.58 -4.45
N HIS A 122 -8.64 -9.66 -3.19
CA HIS A 122 -9.43 -9.20 -2.05
C HIS A 122 -9.53 -7.67 -1.93
N ILE A 123 -8.57 -6.88 -2.42
CA ILE A 123 -8.68 -5.41 -2.40
C ILE A 123 -9.74 -4.97 -3.40
N GLU A 124 -9.68 -5.49 -4.62
CA GLU A 124 -10.69 -5.24 -5.66
C GLU A 124 -12.06 -5.74 -5.19
N THR A 125 -12.14 -6.95 -4.64
CA THR A 125 -13.38 -7.50 -4.07
C THR A 125 -13.89 -6.67 -2.89
N ASN A 126 -13.04 -6.11 -2.03
CA ASN A 126 -13.45 -5.29 -0.88
C ASN A 126 -13.94 -3.90 -1.33
N VAL A 127 -13.31 -3.29 -2.33
CA VAL A 127 -13.78 -2.03 -2.94
C VAL A 127 -15.11 -2.25 -3.66
N ILE A 128 -15.24 -3.35 -4.42
CA ILE A 128 -16.49 -3.74 -5.10
C ILE A 128 -17.59 -4.02 -4.07
N SER A 129 -17.28 -4.72 -2.98
CA SER A 129 -18.24 -5.03 -1.91
C SER A 129 -18.68 -3.78 -1.14
N ALA A 130 -17.75 -2.87 -0.82
CA ALA A 130 -18.08 -1.61 -0.17
C ALA A 130 -18.95 -0.71 -1.07
N LYS A 131 -18.64 -0.65 -2.37
CA LYS A 131 -19.47 0.03 -3.37
C LYS A 131 -20.87 -0.61 -3.44
N GLY A 132 -20.95 -1.95 -3.46
CA GLY A 132 -22.21 -2.69 -3.46
C GLY A 132 -23.07 -2.43 -2.21
N LEU A 133 -22.46 -2.35 -1.02
CA LEU A 133 -23.16 -2.00 0.21
C LEU A 133 -23.67 -0.55 0.19
N ALA A 134 -22.87 0.39 -0.30
CA ALA A 134 -23.29 1.79 -0.46
C ALA A 134 -24.47 1.94 -1.43
N PHE A 135 -24.46 1.21 -2.56
CA PHE A 135 -25.57 1.19 -3.50
C PHE A 135 -26.85 0.59 -2.89
N LYS A 136 -26.75 -0.54 -2.17
CA LYS A 136 -27.90 -1.13 -1.47
C LYS A 136 -28.45 -0.21 -0.39
N ALA A 137 -27.60 0.50 0.35
CA ALA A 137 -28.02 1.49 1.33
C ALA A 137 -28.77 2.66 0.68
N LEU A 138 -28.25 3.16 -0.45
CA LEU A 138 -28.91 4.22 -1.23
C LEU A 138 -30.29 3.77 -1.75
N ASP A 139 -30.39 2.54 -2.25
CA ASP A 139 -31.65 1.99 -2.75
C ASP A 139 -32.68 1.80 -1.63
N ASN A 140 -32.25 1.27 -0.48
CA ASN A 140 -33.09 1.15 0.71
C ASN A 140 -33.61 2.51 1.20
N VAL A 141 -32.77 3.55 1.17
CA VAL A 141 -33.18 4.93 1.54
C VAL A 141 -34.20 5.48 0.53
N LYS A 142 -33.97 5.30 -0.78
CA LYS A 142 -34.93 5.71 -1.82
C LYS A 142 -36.27 4.98 -1.69
N GLY A 143 -36.24 3.67 -1.46
CA GLY A 143 -37.43 2.86 -1.19
C GLY A 143 -38.19 3.32 0.06
N ALA A 144 -37.46 3.60 1.14
CA ALA A 144 -38.04 4.13 2.38
C ALA A 144 -38.68 5.52 2.19
N GLU A 145 -38.07 6.41 1.41
CA GLU A 145 -38.67 7.70 1.07
C GLU A 145 -39.95 7.56 0.24
N ALA A 146 -39.95 6.67 -0.77
CA ALA A 146 -41.12 6.41 -1.59
C ALA A 146 -42.27 5.82 -0.77
N ALA A 147 -41.98 4.84 0.10
CA ALA A 147 -42.94 4.24 1.02
C ALA A 147 -43.49 5.28 2.02
N LYS A 148 -42.62 6.13 2.59
CA LYS A 148 -43.01 7.23 3.49
C LYS A 148 -43.95 8.21 2.79
N ARG A 149 -43.64 8.65 1.57
CA ARG A 149 -44.50 9.55 0.78
C ARG A 149 -45.86 8.92 0.50
N ARG A 150 -45.92 7.63 0.17
CA ARG A 150 -47.18 6.90 -0.03
C ARG A 150 -48.01 6.85 1.26
N ASN A 151 -47.39 6.50 2.38
CA ASN A 151 -48.07 6.40 3.67
C ASN A 151 -48.60 7.76 4.16
N ILE A 152 -47.86 8.85 3.93
CA ILE A 152 -48.33 10.21 4.27
C ILE A 152 -49.57 10.56 3.44
N LYS A 153 -49.56 10.31 2.12
CA LYS A 153 -50.74 10.57 1.26
C LYS A 153 -51.97 9.79 1.72
N LEU A 154 -51.77 8.52 2.08
CA LEU A 154 -52.84 7.62 2.50
C LEU A 154 -53.41 8.02 3.88
N LYS A 155 -52.54 8.43 4.81
CA LYS A 155 -52.96 9.00 6.11
C LYS A 155 -53.76 10.28 5.93
N ILE A 156 -53.30 11.22 5.09
CA ILE A 156 -54.01 12.48 4.82
C ILE A 156 -55.39 12.22 4.22
N ALA A 157 -55.49 11.33 3.23
CA ALA A 157 -56.77 10.97 2.62
C ALA A 157 -57.75 10.38 3.65
N LEU A 158 -57.28 9.46 4.51
CA LEU A 158 -58.11 8.86 5.55
C LEU A 158 -58.56 9.88 6.60
N THR A 159 -57.68 10.78 7.05
CA THR A 159 -58.05 11.87 7.96
C THR A 159 -59.08 12.82 7.34
N MET A 160 -58.94 13.16 6.05
CA MET A 160 -59.89 14.04 5.35
C MET A 160 -61.28 13.40 5.24
N CYS A 161 -61.36 12.11 4.89
CA CYS A 161 -62.63 11.38 4.83
C CYS A 161 -63.37 11.35 6.18
N ILE A 162 -62.65 11.14 7.29
CA ILE A 162 -63.24 11.14 8.63
C ILE A 162 -63.83 12.52 8.97
N VAL A 163 -63.11 13.60 8.68
CA VAL A 163 -63.58 14.98 8.95
C VAL A 163 -64.86 15.29 8.17
N VAL A 164 -64.90 14.94 6.87
CA VAL A 164 -66.10 15.14 6.05
C VAL A 164 -67.29 14.33 6.57
N GLY A 165 -67.06 13.08 6.99
CA GLY A 165 -68.11 12.25 7.59
C GLY A 165 -68.70 12.85 8.85
N ILE A 166 -67.87 13.38 9.76
CA ILE A 166 -68.33 14.05 10.98
C ILE A 166 -69.18 15.29 10.66
N ILE A 167 -68.73 16.12 9.71
CA ILE A 167 -69.46 17.31 9.27
C ILE A 167 -70.83 16.92 8.69
N PHE A 168 -70.89 15.89 7.86
CA PHE A 168 -72.14 15.41 7.28
C PHE A 168 -73.11 14.90 8.36
N ILE A 169 -72.62 14.14 9.34
CA ILE A 169 -73.43 13.68 10.48
C ILE A 169 -73.96 14.87 11.30
N PHE A 170 -73.16 15.91 11.49
CA PHE A 170 -73.59 17.13 12.18
C PHE A 170 -74.69 17.87 11.43
N PHE A 171 -74.58 18.02 10.10
CA PHE A 171 -75.62 18.62 9.26
C PHE A 171 -76.91 17.77 9.22
N MET A 172 -76.78 16.45 9.13
CA MET A 172 -77.94 15.55 9.19
C MET A 172 -78.59 15.56 10.58
N GLY A 173 -77.80 15.63 11.65
CA GLY A 173 -78.31 15.73 13.02
C GLY A 173 -79.05 17.05 13.26
N THR A 174 -78.50 18.18 12.79
CA THR A 174 -79.15 19.49 12.91
C THR A 174 -80.45 19.58 12.09
N THR A 175 -80.48 19.03 10.87
CA THR A 175 -81.70 18.98 10.05
C THR A 175 -82.77 18.06 10.64
N VAL A 176 -82.42 16.86 11.10
CA VAL A 176 -83.35 15.94 11.80
C VAL A 176 -83.86 16.55 13.10
N PHE A 177 -82.99 17.23 13.86
CA PHE A 177 -83.38 17.94 15.07
C PHE A 177 -84.38 19.08 14.78
N CYS A 178 -84.15 19.89 13.72
CA CYS A 178 -85.11 20.91 13.32
C CYS A 178 -86.46 20.32 12.82
N VAL A 179 -86.46 19.12 12.21
CA VAL A 179 -87.69 18.43 11.79
C VAL A 179 -88.48 17.90 12.99
N TYR A 180 -87.81 17.32 13.99
CA TYR A 180 -88.47 16.75 15.17
C TYR A 180 -88.87 17.80 16.22
N PHE A 181 -88.15 18.92 16.32
CA PHE A 181 -88.47 20.04 17.22
C PHE A 181 -88.65 21.35 16.44
N PRO A 182 -89.76 21.50 15.68
CA PRO A 182 -90.00 22.68 14.84
C PRO A 182 -90.26 23.97 15.63
N PHE A 183 -90.46 23.90 16.95
CA PHE A 183 -90.71 25.06 17.81
C PHE A 183 -89.43 25.81 18.21
N VAL A 184 -88.25 25.19 18.02
CA VAL A 184 -86.94 25.75 18.41
C VAL A 184 -86.18 26.36 17.21
N CYS A 185 -86.41 25.89 15.97
CA CYS A 185 -85.74 26.40 14.77
C CYS A 185 -86.48 27.55 14.05
N ARG A 186 -87.33 28.34 14.74
CA ARG A 186 -87.96 29.55 14.18
C ARG A 186 -87.42 30.81 14.85
#